data_AF-D7TM16-F1
#
_entry.id   AF-D7TM16-F1
#
_cell.length_a   1.000
_cell.length_b   1.000
_cell.length_c   1.000
_cell.angle_alpha   90.00
_cell.angle_beta   90.00
_cell.angle_gamma   90.00
#
_symmetry.space_group_name_H-M   'P 1'
#
loop_
_entity.id
_entity.type
_entity.pdbx_description
1 polymer ?
#
loop_
_entity_poly.entity_id
_entity_poly.type
_entity_poly.pdbx_seq_one_letter_code
_entity_poly.pdbx_strand_id
1 'polypeptide(L)'
;MDIDNWHSELEYDQWLRLPVSGPRPSARYKHAAAVVDEKLYISGGSRNGRYLSDVQVFDLRSLAWSALKLKMESNADKVEENNLQEVFPATSGHNMIKWGNKLLILGGHSKNSSDGVTVRAIDLETQQCGVIKTSGKVPVARGGQSVTLVGSRLIMFGGEDRSRHLLNDVHVLDLDTMTWDVVEATQTPPAPRFDHTAAVHAERYLLIFGGCSHSIFFNDLHILDLQTMEWSQPQIQGDLVTPRAGHAGTTIDENWYIVGGGDNRSGTPETLVFNMSKLGWSVLTRVKERDPLASEGLNVCSASVNGEKHLVTFGGYNGKYNNEVFIMKPKPTDSTRPKIFQSPAAAAAAASVTAAYALAKSEKLDFIETEDSNFGGVKENNSAQDFSIEINAIREENKVLESSVAEVKAENSRLKEKIDDINGTYAELSKELHSVQGQLVVERSRCSKLEAQIAELQKMLETLQSIEDEVQLLRRQKSMLERNMEVAAAQRQGSGGVWRWIAGTPNT
;
A
#
# COMPACT_ATOMS: atom_id res chain seq x y z
N MET A 1 -24.26 -4.13 -20.62
CA MET A 1 -23.27 -4.91 -19.88
C MET A 1 -23.91 -6.24 -19.56
N ASP A 2 -23.38 -7.29 -20.18
CA ASP A 2 -23.76 -8.65 -19.86
C ASP A 2 -23.24 -9.00 -18.46
N ILE A 3 -24.11 -9.53 -17.59
CA ILE A 3 -23.74 -9.85 -16.20
C ILE A 3 -22.70 -10.99 -16.18
N ASP A 4 -22.71 -11.87 -17.17
CA ASP A 4 -21.81 -13.02 -17.17
C ASP A 4 -20.39 -12.64 -17.64
N ASN A 5 -20.23 -11.52 -18.34
CA ASN A 5 -18.97 -11.13 -19.00
C ASN A 5 -18.49 -9.70 -18.72
N TRP A 6 -19.06 -8.99 -17.73
CA TRP A 6 -18.72 -7.59 -17.45
C TRP A 6 -17.22 -7.34 -17.25
N HIS A 7 -16.49 -8.33 -16.73
CA HIS A 7 -15.06 -8.25 -16.45
C HIS A 7 -14.19 -8.25 -17.72
N SER A 8 -14.64 -8.89 -18.79
CA SER A 8 -13.95 -8.94 -20.09
C SER A 8 -14.07 -7.64 -20.89
N GLU A 9 -15.13 -6.86 -20.63
CA GLU A 9 -15.41 -5.58 -21.29
C GLU A 9 -14.66 -4.41 -20.63
N LEU A 10 -13.94 -4.64 -19.52
CA LEU A 10 -13.25 -3.58 -18.80
C LEU A 10 -11.99 -3.11 -19.53
N GLU A 11 -11.98 -1.81 -19.86
CA GLU A 11 -10.75 -1.11 -20.24
C GLU A 11 -9.82 -0.96 -19.03
N TYR A 12 -8.51 -1.00 -19.31
CA TYR A 12 -7.50 -0.80 -18.28
C TYR A 12 -7.53 0.64 -17.76
N ASP A 13 -7.29 0.78 -16.45
CA ASP A 13 -7.10 2.07 -15.76
C ASP A 13 -8.30 3.03 -15.93
N GLN A 14 -9.49 2.48 -16.15
CA GLN A 14 -10.74 3.24 -16.18
C GLN A 14 -11.74 2.74 -15.15
N TRP A 15 -12.39 3.69 -14.49
CA TRP A 15 -13.47 3.40 -13.57
C TRP A 15 -14.76 3.18 -14.33
N LEU A 16 -15.41 2.06 -14.03
CA LEU A 16 -16.73 1.72 -14.54
C LEU A 16 -17.71 1.62 -13.37
N ARG A 17 -18.88 2.26 -13.50
CA ARG A 17 -20.00 2.04 -12.58
C ARG A 17 -20.70 0.72 -12.92
N LEU A 18 -20.75 -0.20 -11.97
CA LEU A 18 -21.42 -1.49 -12.14
C LEU A 18 -22.95 -1.34 -12.04
N PRO A 19 -23.73 -2.07 -12.87
CA PRO A 19 -25.14 -2.26 -12.60
C PRO A 19 -25.26 -3.12 -11.34
N VAL A 20 -26.17 -2.76 -10.43
CA VAL A 20 -26.38 -3.54 -9.20
C VAL A 20 -27.84 -3.94 -9.05
N SER A 21 -28.06 -5.18 -8.63
CA SER A 21 -29.36 -5.76 -8.33
C SER A 21 -29.53 -6.03 -6.82
N GLY A 22 -30.72 -6.45 -6.40
CA GLY A 22 -31.02 -6.73 -4.99
C GLY A 22 -31.26 -5.49 -4.11
N PRO A 23 -31.49 -5.68 -2.80
CA PRO A 23 -31.72 -4.60 -1.83
C PRO A 23 -30.45 -3.76 -1.62
N ARG A 24 -30.32 -2.68 -2.40
CA ARG A 24 -29.16 -1.79 -2.31
C ARG A 24 -29.04 -1.17 -0.92
N PRO A 25 -27.85 -1.18 -0.31
CA PRO A 25 -27.63 -0.54 0.98
C PRO A 25 -27.81 0.98 0.91
N SER A 26 -28.09 1.56 2.07
CA SER A 26 -28.12 3.02 2.21
C SER A 26 -26.78 3.65 1.85
N ALA A 27 -26.84 4.82 1.19
CA ALA A 27 -25.66 5.63 0.91
C ALA A 27 -24.98 6.08 2.19
N ARG A 28 -23.65 5.93 2.24
CA ARG A 28 -22.87 6.02 3.48
C ARG A 28 -21.41 6.36 3.19
N TYR A 29 -20.72 6.87 4.20
CA TYR A 29 -19.28 7.10 4.20
C TYR A 29 -18.67 6.63 5.54
N LYS A 30 -17.35 6.50 5.61
CA LYS A 30 -16.58 6.00 6.77
C LYS A 30 -17.07 4.65 7.29
N HIS A 31 -17.54 3.80 6.38
CA HIS A 31 -17.85 2.39 6.67
C HIS A 31 -16.59 1.55 6.52
N ALA A 32 -16.54 0.38 7.14
CA ALA A 32 -15.48 -0.57 6.89
C ALA A 32 -15.87 -1.51 5.75
N ALA A 33 -14.89 -1.99 5.00
CA ALA A 33 -15.11 -2.99 3.97
C ALA A 33 -13.91 -3.94 3.83
N ALA A 34 -14.19 -5.14 3.34
CA ALA A 34 -13.20 -6.13 2.92
C ALA A 34 -13.80 -7.02 1.82
N VAL A 35 -12.96 -7.53 0.93
CA VAL A 35 -13.36 -8.53 -0.07
C VAL A 35 -12.93 -9.91 0.40
N VAL A 36 -13.85 -10.88 0.37
CA VAL A 36 -13.58 -12.30 0.61
C VAL A 36 -14.34 -13.11 -0.42
N ASP A 37 -13.66 -14.03 -1.12
CA ASP A 37 -14.23 -14.94 -2.11
C ASP A 37 -15.17 -14.23 -3.10
N GLU A 38 -14.67 -13.18 -3.76
CA GLU A 38 -15.41 -12.36 -4.73
C GLU A 38 -16.65 -11.64 -4.17
N LYS A 39 -16.76 -11.53 -2.85
CA LYS A 39 -17.83 -10.78 -2.18
C LYS A 39 -17.25 -9.60 -1.42
N LEU A 40 -17.76 -8.41 -1.71
CA LEU A 40 -17.47 -7.19 -0.96
C LEU A 40 -18.40 -7.14 0.26
N TYR A 41 -17.82 -7.28 1.44
CA TYR A 41 -18.51 -7.07 2.72
C TYR A 41 -18.33 -5.61 3.13
N ILE A 42 -19.41 -4.96 3.53
CA ILE A 42 -19.38 -3.64 4.15
C ILE A 42 -20.09 -3.66 5.49
N SER A 43 -19.60 -2.86 6.44
CA SER A 43 -20.20 -2.71 7.77
C SER A 43 -20.25 -1.26 8.21
N GLY A 44 -21.38 -0.88 8.78
CA GLY A 44 -21.59 0.39 9.46
C GLY A 44 -21.37 1.60 8.56
N GLY A 45 -20.69 2.62 9.08
CA GLY A 45 -20.54 3.93 8.47
C GLY A 45 -21.56 4.94 8.99
N SER A 46 -21.58 6.11 8.36
CA SER A 46 -22.43 7.23 8.78
C SER A 46 -23.25 7.77 7.63
N ARG A 47 -24.45 8.25 7.95
CA ARG A 47 -25.37 8.93 7.03
C ARG A 47 -26.25 9.90 7.81
N ASN A 48 -26.32 11.16 7.40
CA ASN A 48 -27.14 12.19 8.05
C ASN A 48 -26.89 12.28 9.57
N GLY A 49 -25.62 12.19 9.99
CA GLY A 49 -25.23 12.22 11.40
C GLY A 49 -25.62 10.98 12.22
N ARG A 50 -26.12 9.92 11.57
CA ARG A 50 -26.43 8.64 12.23
C ARG A 50 -25.45 7.57 11.79
N TYR A 51 -24.94 6.82 12.76
CA TYR A 51 -24.16 5.63 12.48
C TYR A 51 -25.06 4.47 12.09
N LEU A 52 -24.51 3.56 11.29
CA LEU A 52 -25.16 2.35 10.82
C LEU A 52 -24.51 1.14 11.48
N SER A 53 -25.25 0.04 11.61
CA SER A 53 -24.79 -1.23 12.21
C SER A 53 -25.04 -2.44 11.31
N ASP A 54 -25.55 -2.22 10.09
CA ASP A 54 -25.86 -3.28 9.16
C ASP A 54 -24.59 -3.83 8.49
N VAL A 55 -24.62 -5.12 8.18
CA VAL A 55 -23.61 -5.79 7.36
C VAL A 55 -24.24 -6.16 6.03
N GLN A 56 -23.63 -5.70 4.94
CA GLN A 56 -24.14 -5.84 3.59
C GLN A 56 -23.07 -6.51 2.74
N VAL A 57 -23.51 -7.35 1.82
CA VAL A 57 -22.64 -8.16 0.98
C VAL A 57 -23.01 -7.91 -0.47
N PHE A 58 -22.03 -7.50 -1.26
CA PHE A 58 -22.14 -7.40 -2.71
C PHE A 58 -21.37 -8.53 -3.37
N ASP A 59 -22.08 -9.40 -4.07
CA ASP A 59 -21.49 -10.49 -4.83
C ASP A 59 -21.03 -9.98 -6.20
N LEU A 60 -19.73 -10.06 -6.49
CA LEU A 60 -19.16 -9.57 -7.76
C LEU A 60 -19.52 -10.45 -8.96
N ARG A 61 -19.91 -11.72 -8.75
CA ARG A 61 -20.36 -12.60 -9.83
C ARG A 61 -21.76 -12.24 -10.26
N SER A 62 -22.69 -12.16 -9.31
CA SER A 62 -24.10 -11.89 -9.62
C SER A 62 -24.45 -10.39 -9.66
N LEU A 63 -23.50 -9.52 -9.31
CA LEU A 63 -23.70 -8.07 -9.15
C LEU A 63 -24.91 -7.73 -8.26
N ALA A 64 -25.11 -8.50 -7.19
CA ALA A 64 -26.28 -8.41 -6.34
C ALA A 64 -25.90 -8.06 -4.90
N TRP A 65 -26.64 -7.13 -4.31
CA TRP A 65 -26.59 -6.85 -2.88
C TRP A 65 -27.46 -7.83 -2.09
N SER A 66 -27.01 -8.18 -0.90
CA SER A 66 -27.78 -8.89 0.10
C SER A 66 -27.41 -8.41 1.51
N ALA A 67 -28.35 -8.48 2.44
CA ALA A 67 -28.08 -8.19 3.85
C ALA A 67 -27.64 -9.46 4.56
N LEU A 68 -26.51 -9.41 5.27
CA LEU A 68 -26.05 -10.52 6.09
C LEU A 68 -26.75 -10.46 7.46
N LYS A 69 -27.57 -11.47 7.76
CA LYS A 69 -28.25 -11.59 9.05
C LYS A 69 -27.33 -12.29 10.04
N LEU A 70 -26.67 -11.50 10.88
CA LEU A 70 -25.77 -12.02 11.90
C LEU A 70 -26.53 -12.80 12.97
N LYS A 71 -25.93 -13.91 13.41
CA LYS A 71 -26.37 -14.69 14.57
C LYS A 71 -25.44 -14.42 15.73
N MET A 72 -25.96 -14.49 16.95
CA MET A 72 -25.12 -14.39 18.15
C MET A 72 -24.46 -15.74 18.46
N GLU A 73 -23.21 -15.73 18.94
CA GLU A 73 -22.63 -16.91 19.60
C GLU A 73 -23.46 -17.22 20.85
N SER A 74 -24.28 -18.28 20.80
CA SER A 74 -25.15 -18.67 21.89
C SER A 74 -24.37 -19.42 22.98
N ASN A 75 -24.21 -18.78 24.14
CA ASN A 75 -24.34 -19.48 25.42
C ASN A 75 -25.55 -18.88 26.13
N ALA A 76 -26.56 -19.72 26.37
CA ALA A 76 -27.86 -19.48 27.01
C ALA A 76 -29.04 -19.11 26.09
N ASP A 77 -30.10 -19.89 26.29
CA ASP A 77 -31.44 -19.77 25.71
C ASP A 77 -32.07 -18.39 25.95
N LYS A 78 -32.85 -17.95 24.95
CA LYS A 78 -33.68 -16.72 24.85
C LYS A 78 -32.89 -15.44 24.56
N VAL A 79 -32.95 -14.95 23.32
CA VAL A 79 -32.35 -13.65 22.96
C VAL A 79 -33.39 -12.75 22.28
N GLU A 80 -33.62 -11.59 22.90
CA GLU A 80 -34.34 -10.43 22.36
C GLU A 80 -33.39 -9.61 21.46
N GLU A 81 -33.93 -8.93 20.43
CA GLU A 81 -33.18 -8.14 19.43
C GLU A 81 -32.25 -7.06 20.03
N ASN A 82 -32.47 -6.65 21.29
CA ASN A 82 -31.68 -5.64 21.98
C ASN A 82 -30.19 -6.04 22.18
N ASN A 83 -29.86 -7.33 22.29
CA ASN A 83 -28.47 -7.76 22.59
C ASN A 83 -27.53 -7.70 21.37
N LEU A 84 -28.06 -7.78 20.15
CA LEU A 84 -27.26 -7.66 18.92
C LEU A 84 -26.67 -6.26 18.76
N GLN A 85 -27.37 -5.22 19.23
CA GLN A 85 -26.90 -3.85 19.14
C GLN A 85 -25.78 -3.55 20.15
N GLU A 86 -25.66 -4.33 21.21
CA GLU A 86 -24.52 -4.29 22.14
C GLU A 86 -23.28 -5.00 21.56
N VAL A 87 -23.49 -6.13 20.87
CA VAL A 87 -22.40 -6.91 20.26
C VAL A 87 -22.00 -6.42 18.87
N PHE A 88 -22.83 -5.63 18.22
CA PHE A 88 -22.50 -5.01 16.94
C PHE A 88 -23.12 -3.60 16.85
N PRO A 89 -22.56 -2.62 17.60
CA PRO A 89 -23.11 -1.28 17.67
C PRO A 89 -22.92 -0.54 16.36
N ALA A 90 -23.78 0.45 16.16
CA ALA A 90 -23.66 1.36 15.04
C ALA A 90 -22.34 2.15 15.14
N THR A 91 -21.45 1.96 14.16
CA THR A 91 -20.05 2.38 14.22
C THR A 91 -19.61 3.04 12.91
N SER A 92 -18.76 4.06 12.99
CA SER A 92 -18.20 4.79 11.84
C SER A 92 -16.70 5.05 12.04
N GLY A 93 -15.91 5.03 10.96
CA GLY A 93 -14.46 5.24 11.01
C GLY A 93 -13.67 4.05 11.56
N HIS A 94 -14.22 2.84 11.42
CA HIS A 94 -13.60 1.57 11.82
C HIS A 94 -12.98 0.86 10.61
N ASN A 95 -12.17 -0.17 10.86
CA ASN A 95 -11.55 -1.00 9.82
C ASN A 95 -12.12 -2.42 9.87
N MET A 96 -12.09 -3.11 8.72
CA MET A 96 -12.47 -4.51 8.57
C MET A 96 -11.31 -5.25 7.93
N ILE A 97 -10.80 -6.29 8.59
CA ILE A 97 -9.64 -7.08 8.15
C ILE A 97 -10.04 -8.55 8.06
N LYS A 98 -9.76 -9.19 6.93
CA LYS A 98 -9.93 -10.64 6.79
C LYS A 98 -8.79 -11.39 7.50
N TRP A 99 -9.13 -12.30 8.41
CA TRP A 99 -8.19 -13.18 9.10
C TRP A 99 -8.76 -14.60 9.19
N GLY A 100 -8.12 -15.56 8.53
CA GLY A 100 -8.65 -16.93 8.40
C GLY A 100 -10.08 -16.92 7.85
N ASN A 101 -11.01 -17.57 8.57
CA ASN A 101 -12.44 -17.61 8.24
C ASN A 101 -13.27 -16.46 8.88
N LYS A 102 -12.60 -15.42 9.40
CA LYS A 102 -13.27 -14.34 10.14
C LYS A 102 -13.00 -12.98 9.50
N LEU A 103 -13.99 -12.10 9.62
CA LEU A 103 -13.83 -10.66 9.40
C LEU A 103 -13.68 -9.98 10.75
N LEU A 104 -12.48 -9.47 11.03
CA LEU A 104 -12.18 -8.70 12.22
C LEU A 104 -12.58 -7.24 12.01
N ILE A 105 -13.27 -6.67 12.99
CA ILE A 105 -13.77 -5.30 12.97
C ILE A 105 -13.30 -4.59 14.22
N LEU A 106 -12.60 -3.48 14.06
CA LEU A 106 -11.96 -2.77 15.16
C LEU A 106 -11.85 -1.26 14.93
N GLY A 107 -11.81 -0.54 16.04
CA GLY A 107 -11.81 0.92 16.08
C GLY A 107 -13.15 1.53 15.72
N GLY A 108 -13.11 2.80 15.32
CA GLY A 108 -14.27 3.63 15.00
C GLY A 108 -15.02 4.17 16.22
N HIS A 109 -15.89 5.12 15.93
CA HIS A 109 -16.76 5.75 16.91
C HIS A 109 -18.13 5.10 16.89
N SER A 110 -18.62 4.75 18.08
CA SER A 110 -20.01 4.38 18.33
C SER A 110 -20.61 5.34 19.37
N LYS A 111 -21.94 5.35 19.51
CA LYS A 111 -22.59 6.14 20.58
C LYS A 111 -22.29 5.59 21.98
N ASN A 112 -22.15 4.27 22.07
CA ASN A 112 -21.87 3.55 23.31
C ASN A 112 -20.43 3.02 23.26
N SER A 113 -19.46 3.93 23.13
CA SER A 113 -18.05 3.57 22.98
C SER A 113 -17.46 3.12 24.32
N SER A 114 -16.69 2.04 24.29
CA SER A 114 -15.76 1.68 25.36
C SER A 114 -14.61 2.69 25.45
N ASP A 115 -13.86 2.66 26.56
CA ASP A 115 -12.66 3.48 26.71
C ASP A 115 -11.49 2.97 25.84
N GLY A 116 -11.44 1.65 25.59
CA GLY A 116 -10.42 1.00 24.75
C GLY A 116 -10.98 0.50 23.42
N VAL A 117 -10.08 0.21 22.47
CA VAL A 117 -10.41 -0.46 21.21
C VAL A 117 -11.03 -1.83 21.49
N THR A 118 -12.21 -2.07 20.90
CA THR A 118 -12.86 -3.39 20.92
C THR A 118 -12.59 -4.11 19.60
N VAL A 119 -12.24 -5.39 19.66
CA VAL A 119 -12.13 -6.27 18.49
C VAL A 119 -13.38 -7.12 18.40
N ARG A 120 -14.09 -7.05 17.28
CA ARG A 120 -15.26 -7.86 16.96
C ARG A 120 -14.91 -8.78 15.81
N ALA A 121 -15.57 -9.92 15.73
CA ALA A 121 -15.43 -10.83 14.60
C ALA A 121 -16.77 -11.26 14.07
N ILE A 122 -16.82 -11.46 12.76
CA ILE A 122 -17.88 -12.18 12.06
C ILE A 122 -17.27 -13.44 11.49
N ASP A 123 -17.77 -14.60 11.88
CA ASP A 123 -17.43 -15.88 11.28
C ASP A 123 -18.16 -16.02 9.94
N LEU A 124 -17.41 -16.26 8.86
CA LEU A 124 -17.97 -16.29 7.51
C LEU A 124 -18.77 -17.55 7.21
N GLU A 125 -18.47 -18.66 7.91
CA GLU A 125 -19.15 -19.94 7.71
C GLU A 125 -20.44 -20.00 8.53
N THR A 126 -20.35 -19.68 9.82
CA THR A 126 -21.51 -19.79 10.72
C THR A 126 -22.38 -18.53 10.73
N GLN A 127 -21.85 -17.41 10.19
CA GLN A 127 -22.44 -16.08 10.26
C GLN A 127 -22.66 -15.59 11.70
N GLN A 128 -21.90 -16.15 12.65
CA GLN A 128 -21.92 -15.72 14.03
C GLN A 128 -21.05 -14.49 14.23
N CYS A 129 -21.52 -13.54 15.03
CA CYS A 129 -20.73 -12.40 15.45
C CYS A 129 -20.49 -12.40 16.96
N GLY A 130 -19.33 -11.92 17.36
CA GLY A 130 -18.93 -11.86 18.75
C GLY A 130 -17.84 -10.82 19.01
N VAL A 131 -17.65 -10.48 20.29
CA VAL A 131 -16.51 -9.69 20.76
C VAL A 131 -15.36 -10.64 21.05
N ILE A 132 -14.20 -10.40 20.45
CA ILE A 132 -12.98 -11.11 20.79
C ILE A 132 -12.37 -10.45 22.02
N LYS A 133 -12.18 -11.23 23.07
CA LYS A 133 -11.49 -10.77 24.27
C LYS A 133 -10.02 -10.55 23.95
N THR A 134 -9.57 -9.32 24.08
CA THR A 134 -8.15 -8.94 23.97
C THR A 134 -7.58 -8.58 25.34
N SER A 135 -6.26 -8.68 25.47
CA SER A 135 -5.53 -8.30 26.70
C SER A 135 -4.30 -7.44 26.38
N GLY A 136 -3.48 -7.10 27.38
CA GLY A 136 -2.28 -6.29 27.19
C GLY A 136 -2.52 -4.78 27.22
N LYS A 137 -1.71 -4.02 26.48
CA LYS A 137 -1.76 -2.55 26.43
C LYS A 137 -2.80 -2.10 25.40
N VAL A 138 -4.08 -2.31 25.73
CA VAL A 138 -5.19 -2.00 24.81
C VAL A 138 -5.19 -0.51 24.45
N PRO A 139 -5.16 -0.14 23.15
CA PRO A 139 -5.21 1.26 22.73
C PRO A 139 -6.52 1.93 23.14
N VAL A 140 -6.48 3.26 23.36
CA VAL A 140 -7.70 4.06 23.55
C VAL A 140 -8.63 3.93 22.34
N ALA A 141 -9.94 3.90 22.60
CA ALA A 141 -10.96 3.92 21.56
C ALA A 141 -10.80 5.17 20.67
N ARG A 142 -10.79 4.93 19.36
CA ARG A 142 -10.43 5.94 18.35
C ARG A 142 -11.13 5.66 17.02
N GLY A 143 -11.28 6.69 16.19
CA GLY A 143 -11.78 6.60 14.83
C GLY A 143 -10.84 7.24 13.82
N GLY A 144 -10.94 6.82 12.55
CA GLY A 144 -10.08 7.35 11.48
C GLY A 144 -8.62 6.89 11.56
N GLN A 145 -8.34 5.86 12.36
CA GLN A 145 -7.08 5.13 12.38
C GLN A 145 -6.90 4.29 11.10
N SER A 146 -5.66 3.92 10.80
CA SER A 146 -5.37 2.83 9.88
C SER A 146 -5.09 1.54 10.65
N VAL A 147 -5.43 0.40 10.04
CA VAL A 147 -5.08 -0.94 10.53
C VAL A 147 -4.59 -1.76 9.35
N THR A 148 -3.43 -2.39 9.48
CA THR A 148 -2.82 -3.24 8.44
C THR A 148 -2.44 -4.59 9.01
N LEU A 149 -2.57 -5.65 8.20
CA LEU A 149 -2.18 -7.01 8.57
C LEU A 149 -0.75 -7.30 8.09
N VAL A 150 0.11 -7.78 8.98
CA VAL A 150 1.49 -8.20 8.70
C VAL A 150 1.75 -9.54 9.38
N GLY A 151 1.83 -10.63 8.59
CA GLY A 151 1.86 -11.99 9.14
C GLY A 151 0.62 -12.25 10.01
N SER A 152 0.82 -12.64 11.28
CA SER A 152 -0.23 -12.81 12.29
C SER A 152 -0.42 -11.59 13.21
N ARG A 153 -0.04 -10.38 12.76
CA ARG A 153 -0.13 -9.16 13.58
C ARG A 153 -0.93 -8.07 12.88
N LEU A 154 -1.83 -7.41 13.62
CA LEU A 154 -2.45 -6.16 13.16
C LEU A 154 -1.66 -4.97 13.69
N ILE A 155 -1.30 -4.06 12.81
CA ILE A 155 -0.62 -2.81 13.16
C ILE A 155 -1.60 -1.66 13.00
N MET A 156 -1.86 -0.95 14.10
CA MET A 156 -2.74 0.22 14.15
C MET A 156 -1.90 1.49 14.30
N PHE A 157 -2.23 2.52 13.52
CA PHE A 157 -1.58 3.83 13.61
C PHE A 157 -2.60 4.98 13.64
N GLY A 158 -2.33 5.95 14.51
CA GLY A 158 -3.02 7.23 14.58
C GLY A 158 -4.50 7.15 14.93
N GLY A 159 -5.27 8.10 14.39
CA GLY A 159 -6.71 8.28 14.66
C GLY A 159 -7.01 9.43 15.61
N GLU A 160 -8.29 9.63 15.92
CA GLU A 160 -8.79 10.61 16.89
C GLU A 160 -9.56 9.89 18.00
N ASP A 161 -9.28 10.21 19.27
CA ASP A 161 -10.02 9.68 20.41
C ASP A 161 -11.36 10.42 20.64
N ARG A 162 -12.15 9.96 21.61
CA ARG A 162 -13.46 10.59 21.95
C ARG A 162 -13.32 12.03 22.47
N SER A 163 -12.17 12.36 23.06
CA SER A 163 -11.85 13.70 23.58
C SER A 163 -11.28 14.62 22.50
N ARG A 164 -11.26 14.16 21.24
CA ARG A 164 -10.70 14.86 20.08
C ARG A 164 -9.18 15.02 20.13
N HIS A 165 -8.49 14.18 20.89
CA HIS A 165 -7.04 14.09 20.81
C HIS A 165 -6.63 13.29 19.58
N LEU A 166 -5.81 13.91 18.74
CA LEU A 166 -5.19 13.27 17.60
C LEU A 166 -4.02 12.42 18.07
N LEU A 167 -3.85 11.27 17.43
CA LEU A 167 -2.87 10.26 17.82
C LEU A 167 -1.86 10.03 16.68
N ASN A 168 -0.66 9.58 17.04
CA ASN A 168 0.39 9.08 16.15
C ASN A 168 1.15 7.89 16.79
N ASP A 169 0.51 7.22 17.75
CA ASP A 169 1.03 6.00 18.38
C ASP A 169 0.87 4.80 17.43
N VAL A 170 1.76 3.81 17.62
CA VAL A 170 1.74 2.53 16.92
C VAL A 170 1.38 1.44 17.92
N HIS A 171 0.31 0.71 17.66
CA HIS A 171 -0.09 -0.45 18.46
C HIS A 171 -0.08 -1.70 17.60
N VAL A 172 0.27 -2.82 18.22
CA VAL A 172 0.28 -4.13 17.58
C VAL A 172 -0.62 -5.09 18.34
N LEU A 173 -1.56 -5.70 17.63
CA LEU A 173 -2.31 -6.85 18.13
C LEU A 173 -1.73 -8.12 17.56
N ASP A 174 -1.20 -8.98 18.41
CA ASP A 174 -0.85 -10.35 18.07
C ASP A 174 -2.15 -11.17 17.96
N LEU A 175 -2.42 -11.74 16.78
CA LEU A 175 -3.66 -12.47 16.50
C LEU A 175 -3.65 -13.92 17.01
N ASP A 176 -2.48 -14.44 17.37
CA ASP A 176 -2.36 -15.79 17.93
C ASP A 176 -2.70 -15.79 19.42
N THR A 177 -2.30 -14.72 20.13
CA THR A 177 -2.49 -14.53 21.57
C THR A 177 -3.60 -13.54 21.93
N MET A 178 -4.11 -12.79 20.95
CA MET A 178 -5.07 -11.68 21.14
C MET A 178 -4.58 -10.64 22.17
N THR A 179 -3.29 -10.35 22.16
CA THR A 179 -2.65 -9.42 23.10
C THR A 179 -2.12 -8.18 22.37
N TRP A 180 -2.48 -7.01 22.92
CA TRP A 180 -2.00 -5.72 22.45
C TRP A 180 -0.67 -5.34 23.10
N ASP A 181 0.21 -4.77 22.29
CA ASP A 181 1.40 -4.05 22.76
C ASP A 181 1.55 -2.71 22.05
N VAL A 182 2.35 -1.83 22.66
CA VAL A 182 2.71 -0.52 22.13
C VAL A 182 4.10 -0.63 21.52
N VAL A 183 4.26 -0.14 20.30
CA VAL A 183 5.56 -0.07 19.64
C VAL A 183 6.19 1.29 19.92
N GLU A 184 7.32 1.27 20.61
CA GLU A 184 8.18 2.43 20.78
C GLU A 184 9.11 2.56 19.56
N ALA A 185 8.61 3.24 18.53
CA ALA A 185 9.41 3.54 17.35
C ALA A 185 10.32 4.75 17.61
N THR A 186 11.48 4.75 16.95
CA THR A 186 12.47 5.82 17.03
C THR A 186 12.42 6.71 15.78
N GLN A 187 13.28 7.74 15.75
CA GLN A 187 13.24 8.83 14.76
C GLN A 187 11.96 9.67 14.84
N THR A 188 11.71 10.49 13.83
CA THR A 188 10.57 11.42 13.82
C THR A 188 9.34 10.73 13.23
N PRO A 189 8.31 10.42 14.04
CA PRO A 189 7.06 9.86 13.53
C PRO A 189 6.27 10.92 12.74
N PRO A 190 5.25 10.51 11.97
CA PRO A 190 4.30 11.43 11.39
C PRO A 190 3.63 12.26 12.49
N ALA A 191 3.29 13.52 12.18
CA ALA A 191 2.46 14.33 13.07
C ALA A 191 1.12 13.62 13.39
N PRO A 192 0.54 13.82 14.59
CA PRO A 192 -0.78 13.28 14.96
C PRO A 192 -1.85 13.56 13.91
N ARG A 193 -2.56 12.50 13.49
CA ARG A 193 -3.44 12.55 12.33
C ARG A 193 -4.53 11.48 12.36
N PHE A 194 -5.61 11.76 11.64
CA PHE A 194 -6.70 10.82 11.38
C PHE A 194 -7.11 10.87 9.90
N ASP A 195 -7.95 9.92 9.48
CA ASP A 195 -8.43 9.77 8.10
C ASP A 195 -7.29 9.70 7.05
N HIS A 196 -6.15 9.14 7.46
CA HIS A 196 -5.04 8.77 6.59
C HIS A 196 -5.21 7.33 6.08
N THR A 197 -4.36 6.89 5.16
CA THR A 197 -4.28 5.48 4.76
C THR A 197 -2.89 4.91 5.00
N ALA A 198 -2.85 3.59 5.14
CA ALA A 198 -1.61 2.85 5.30
C ALA A 198 -1.53 1.68 4.33
N ALA A 199 -0.31 1.30 3.98
CA ALA A 199 0.00 0.11 3.20
C ALA A 199 1.22 -0.59 3.79
N VAL A 200 1.35 -1.89 3.49
CA VAL A 200 2.52 -2.67 3.89
C VAL A 200 3.21 -3.16 2.62
N HIS A 201 4.53 -2.99 2.58
CA HIS A 201 5.38 -3.49 1.51
C HIS A 201 6.40 -4.50 2.05
N ALA A 202 6.54 -5.63 1.35
CA ALA A 202 7.48 -6.71 1.65
C ALA A 202 7.43 -7.21 3.11
N GLU A 203 6.25 -7.16 3.74
CA GLU A 203 6.01 -7.50 5.16
C GLU A 203 6.92 -6.78 6.17
N ARG A 204 7.59 -5.70 5.74
CA ARG A 204 8.61 -4.99 6.52
C ARG A 204 8.34 -3.50 6.63
N TYR A 205 7.85 -2.87 5.57
CA TYR A 205 7.70 -1.43 5.54
C TYR A 205 6.23 -1.06 5.69
N LEU A 206 5.89 -0.36 6.78
CA LEU A 206 4.58 0.26 6.94
C LEU A 206 4.63 1.69 6.40
N LEU A 207 3.86 1.96 5.36
CA LEU A 207 3.76 3.26 4.73
C LEU A 207 2.52 3.98 5.26
N ILE A 208 2.66 5.25 5.63
CA ILE A 208 1.56 6.14 6.05
C ILE A 208 1.49 7.32 5.10
N PHE A 209 0.31 7.59 4.53
CA PHE A 209 0.13 8.68 3.58
C PHE A 209 -1.10 9.55 3.88
N GLY A 210 -0.87 10.86 3.89
CA GLY A 210 -1.91 11.89 4.01
C GLY A 210 -2.60 11.91 5.37
N GLY A 211 -3.89 12.20 5.36
CA GLY A 211 -4.72 12.44 6.54
C GLY A 211 -4.73 13.90 6.93
N CYS A 212 -5.30 14.21 8.10
CA CYS A 212 -5.35 15.58 8.58
C CYS A 212 -5.19 15.70 10.09
N SER A 213 -4.80 16.90 10.51
CA SER A 213 -5.09 17.43 11.83
C SER A 213 -6.38 18.26 11.79
N HIS A 214 -6.74 18.94 12.87
CA HIS A 214 -7.89 19.86 12.85
C HIS A 214 -7.70 21.07 11.94
N SER A 215 -6.47 21.39 11.54
CA SER A 215 -6.13 22.61 10.79
C SER A 215 -5.40 22.35 9.47
N ILE A 216 -4.74 21.21 9.32
CA ILE A 216 -3.83 20.93 8.20
C ILE A 216 -4.21 19.59 7.58
N PHE A 217 -4.29 19.56 6.25
CA PHE A 217 -4.32 18.34 5.46
C PHE A 217 -2.89 18.01 5.05
N PHE A 218 -2.51 16.74 5.14
CA PHE A 218 -1.17 16.27 4.82
C PHE A 218 -1.13 15.60 3.44
N ASN A 219 0.03 15.65 2.80
CA ASN A 219 0.42 14.88 1.61
C ASN A 219 1.81 14.25 1.79
N ASP A 220 2.31 14.18 3.02
CA ASP A 220 3.57 13.53 3.33
C ASP A 220 3.42 12.00 3.30
N LEU A 221 4.51 11.33 2.98
CA LEU A 221 4.66 9.88 3.05
C LEU A 221 5.71 9.56 4.11
N HIS A 222 5.35 8.75 5.08
CA HIS A 222 6.26 8.24 6.10
C HIS A 222 6.35 6.72 6.00
N ILE A 223 7.52 6.19 6.32
CA ILE A 223 7.78 4.75 6.33
C ILE A 223 8.34 4.36 7.70
N LEU A 224 7.67 3.42 8.36
CA LEU A 224 8.19 2.71 9.51
C LEU A 224 8.78 1.37 9.03
N ASP A 225 10.08 1.18 9.27
CA ASP A 225 10.69 -0.14 9.11
C ASP A 225 10.32 -1.00 10.33
N LEU A 226 9.48 -2.02 10.13
CA LEU A 226 8.97 -2.91 11.17
C LEU A 226 10.03 -3.86 11.74
N GLN A 227 11.23 -3.89 11.15
CA GLN A 227 12.36 -4.65 11.68
C GLN A 227 13.21 -3.80 12.63
N THR A 228 13.52 -2.56 12.25
CA THR A 228 14.33 -1.65 13.09
C THR A 228 13.50 -0.77 14.02
N MET A 229 12.19 -0.69 13.77
CA MET A 229 11.26 0.25 14.42
C MET A 229 11.70 1.71 14.28
N GLU A 230 12.22 2.08 13.11
CA GLU A 230 12.66 3.44 12.79
C GLU A 230 11.73 4.09 11.76
N TRP A 231 11.28 5.30 12.06
CA TRP A 231 10.57 6.14 11.10
C TRP A 231 11.53 6.83 10.14
N SER A 232 11.09 6.99 8.90
CA SER A 232 11.78 7.77 7.88
C SER A 232 10.80 8.46 6.95
N GLN A 233 11.25 9.57 6.37
CA GLN A 233 10.52 10.27 5.30
C GLN A 233 11.37 10.19 4.03
N PRO A 234 11.07 9.24 3.11
CA PRO A 234 11.89 9.02 1.93
C PRO A 234 11.76 10.17 0.93
N GLN A 235 12.76 10.30 0.06
CA GLN A 235 12.65 11.15 -1.13
C GLN A 235 11.72 10.46 -2.14
N ILE A 236 10.57 11.11 -2.39
CA ILE A 236 9.56 10.61 -3.33
C ILE A 236 9.81 11.16 -4.74
N GLN A 237 9.52 10.34 -5.74
CA GLN A 237 9.61 10.71 -7.15
C GLN A 237 8.22 10.78 -7.79
N GLY A 238 8.14 11.32 -9.00
CA GLY A 238 6.94 11.31 -9.82
C GLY A 238 6.02 12.51 -9.60
N ASP A 239 4.72 12.30 -9.75
CA ASP A 239 3.74 13.38 -9.77
C ASP A 239 3.57 14.05 -8.39
N LEU A 240 3.28 15.35 -8.41
CA LEU A 240 2.94 16.08 -7.19
C LEU A 240 1.55 15.67 -6.72
N VAL A 241 1.48 15.19 -5.48
CA VAL A 241 0.21 14.79 -4.86
C VAL A 241 -0.31 15.89 -3.95
N THR A 242 -1.59 16.25 -4.12
CA THR A 242 -2.25 17.23 -3.27
C THR A 242 -2.56 16.68 -1.87
N PRO A 243 -2.55 17.54 -0.83
CA PRO A 243 -3.04 17.19 0.51
C PRO A 243 -4.44 16.61 0.48
N ARG A 244 -4.65 15.53 1.24
CA ARG A 244 -5.93 14.84 1.30
C ARG A 244 -6.12 14.04 2.58
N ALA A 245 -7.36 14.01 3.04
CA ALA A 245 -7.84 13.12 4.10
C ALA A 245 -9.14 12.43 3.66
N GLY A 246 -9.45 11.30 4.28
CA GLY A 246 -10.65 10.51 3.99
C GLY A 246 -10.56 9.73 2.68
N HIS A 247 -9.37 9.64 2.07
CA HIS A 247 -9.09 8.73 0.97
C HIS A 247 -9.02 7.29 1.46
N ALA A 248 -9.20 6.35 0.53
CA ALA A 248 -8.97 4.93 0.78
C ALA A 248 -7.81 4.44 -0.09
N GLY A 249 -7.13 3.39 0.36
CA GLY A 249 -6.07 2.78 -0.42
C GLY A 249 -6.01 1.27 -0.28
N THR A 250 -5.56 0.59 -1.33
CA THR A 250 -5.38 -0.86 -1.36
C THR A 250 -4.17 -1.22 -2.21
N THR A 251 -3.48 -2.29 -1.86
CA THR A 251 -2.30 -2.76 -2.59
C THR A 251 -2.66 -3.85 -3.58
N ILE A 252 -2.10 -3.76 -4.78
CA ILE A 252 -2.05 -4.83 -5.75
C ILE A 252 -0.59 -4.94 -6.20
N ASP A 253 0.04 -6.05 -5.83
CA ASP A 253 1.46 -6.30 -6.09
C ASP A 253 2.34 -5.16 -5.53
N GLU A 254 3.19 -4.57 -6.37
CA GLU A 254 4.12 -3.49 -6.01
C GLU A 254 3.47 -2.11 -5.92
N ASN A 255 2.19 -2.00 -6.25
CA ASN A 255 1.50 -0.74 -6.40
C ASN A 255 0.46 -0.55 -5.29
N TRP A 256 0.49 0.64 -4.69
CA TRP A 256 -0.53 1.10 -3.76
C TRP A 256 -1.46 2.10 -4.47
N TYR A 257 -2.72 1.70 -4.63
CA TYR A 257 -3.74 2.50 -5.29
C TYR A 257 -4.49 3.32 -4.26
N ILE A 258 -4.67 4.61 -4.51
CA ILE A 258 -5.35 5.55 -3.61
C ILE A 258 -6.48 6.28 -4.35
N VAL A 259 -7.67 6.29 -3.74
CA VAL A 259 -8.89 6.82 -4.34
C VAL A 259 -9.59 7.78 -3.37
N GLY A 260 -10.08 8.89 -3.91
CA GLY A 260 -10.89 9.87 -3.19
C GLY A 260 -10.11 10.66 -2.16
N GLY A 261 -10.83 11.06 -1.11
CA GLY A 261 -10.35 12.03 -0.12
C GLY A 261 -10.34 13.46 -0.65
N GLY A 262 -9.96 14.40 0.19
CA GLY A 262 -10.01 15.82 -0.13
C GLY A 262 -9.44 16.71 0.94
N ASP A 263 -9.54 18.01 0.70
CA ASP A 263 -9.40 19.05 1.71
C ASP A 263 -10.77 19.67 2.02
N ASN A 264 -10.80 20.71 2.86
CA ASN A 264 -12.03 21.45 3.18
C ASN A 264 -12.68 22.18 1.98
N ARG A 265 -12.02 22.25 0.82
CA ARG A 265 -12.50 22.97 -0.37
C ARG A 265 -13.08 22.01 -1.40
N SER A 266 -12.40 20.90 -1.66
CA SER A 266 -12.79 19.96 -2.72
C SER A 266 -12.27 18.55 -2.49
N GLY A 267 -13.07 17.57 -2.90
CA GLY A 267 -12.61 16.20 -3.10
C GLY A 267 -11.64 16.11 -4.27
N THR A 268 -10.71 15.16 -4.19
CA THR A 268 -9.68 14.95 -5.21
C THR A 268 -10.19 14.01 -6.31
N PRO A 269 -10.14 14.41 -7.59
CA PRO A 269 -10.64 13.58 -8.70
C PRO A 269 -9.63 12.54 -9.19
N GLU A 270 -8.42 12.54 -8.63
CA GLU A 270 -7.32 11.68 -9.06
C GLU A 270 -7.40 10.33 -8.38
N THR A 271 -7.26 9.27 -9.17
CA THR A 271 -6.79 7.98 -8.64
C THR A 271 -5.27 7.95 -8.75
N LEU A 272 -4.60 7.77 -7.62
CA LEU A 272 -3.15 7.73 -7.53
C LEU A 272 -2.66 6.30 -7.47
N VAL A 273 -1.44 6.09 -7.97
CA VAL A 273 -0.67 4.88 -7.78
C VAL A 273 0.69 5.25 -7.23
N PHE A 274 1.07 4.63 -6.13
CA PHE A 274 2.43 4.68 -5.61
C PHE A 274 3.12 3.34 -5.85
N ASN A 275 4.21 3.35 -6.59
CA ASN A 275 5.07 2.17 -6.68
C ASN A 275 5.94 2.09 -5.42
N MET A 276 5.68 1.09 -4.57
CA MET A 276 6.31 0.99 -3.25
C MET A 276 7.80 0.66 -3.33
N SER A 277 8.21 -0.16 -4.30
CA SER A 277 9.62 -0.48 -4.56
C SER A 277 10.43 0.72 -5.10
N LYS A 278 9.84 1.53 -5.98
CA LYS A 278 10.53 2.66 -6.64
C LYS A 278 10.34 3.99 -5.92
N LEU A 279 9.46 4.03 -4.92
CA LEU A 279 9.08 5.21 -4.17
C LEU A 279 8.61 6.36 -5.08
N GLY A 280 7.74 6.04 -6.05
CA GLY A 280 7.29 6.96 -7.08
C GLY A 280 5.76 7.04 -7.19
N TRP A 281 5.24 8.28 -7.19
CA TRP A 281 3.82 8.57 -7.44
C TRP A 281 3.53 8.70 -8.94
N SER A 282 2.32 8.29 -9.33
CA SER A 282 1.77 8.56 -10.65
C SER A 282 0.26 8.75 -10.54
N VAL A 283 -0.27 9.72 -11.28
CA VAL A 283 -1.71 9.86 -11.46
C VAL A 283 -2.15 8.84 -12.51
N LEU A 284 -2.93 7.85 -12.07
CA LEU A 284 -3.41 6.77 -12.94
C LEU A 284 -4.53 7.26 -13.86
N THR A 285 -5.52 7.93 -13.29
CA THR A 285 -6.67 8.46 -14.02
C THR A 285 -7.34 9.59 -13.24
N ARG A 286 -8.22 10.33 -13.91
CA ARG A 286 -8.99 11.43 -13.34
C ARG A 286 -10.46 11.30 -13.68
N VAL A 287 -11.31 11.46 -12.68
CA VAL A 287 -12.76 11.61 -12.86
C VAL A 287 -13.15 13.09 -12.96
N LYS A 288 -14.41 13.35 -13.28
CA LYS A 288 -14.94 14.72 -13.30
C LYS A 288 -15.03 15.28 -11.88
N GLU A 289 -15.08 16.59 -11.75
CA GLU A 289 -15.35 17.22 -10.45
C GLU A 289 -16.71 16.77 -9.90
N ARG A 290 -16.77 16.59 -8.57
CA ARG A 290 -17.95 16.09 -7.83
C ARG A 290 -18.41 14.69 -8.24
N ASP A 291 -17.61 13.96 -9.00
CA ASP A 291 -17.82 12.53 -9.22
C ASP A 291 -17.79 11.78 -7.87
N PRO A 292 -18.62 10.73 -7.69
CA PRO A 292 -18.59 9.88 -6.50
C PRO A 292 -17.20 9.40 -6.07
N LEU A 293 -16.29 9.15 -7.02
CA LEU A 293 -14.92 8.70 -6.74
C LEU A 293 -14.03 9.80 -6.14
N ALA A 294 -14.46 11.06 -6.23
CA ALA A 294 -13.84 12.21 -5.57
C ALA A 294 -14.49 12.49 -4.20
N SER A 295 -14.79 11.44 -3.44
CA SER A 295 -15.45 11.54 -2.13
C SER A 295 -14.51 11.23 -0.98
N GLU A 296 -14.74 11.85 0.17
CA GLU A 296 -14.16 11.43 1.44
C GLU A 296 -14.95 10.27 2.05
N GLY A 297 -14.27 9.42 2.82
CA GLY A 297 -14.85 8.29 3.53
C GLY A 297 -15.43 7.20 2.62
N LEU A 298 -15.04 7.15 1.36
CA LEU A 298 -15.27 5.96 0.52
C LEU A 298 -14.35 4.81 0.97
N ASN A 299 -14.56 3.61 0.44
CA ASN A 299 -13.63 2.50 0.59
C ASN A 299 -13.14 2.01 -0.79
N VAL A 300 -11.93 1.46 -0.85
CA VAL A 300 -11.40 0.71 -1.99
C VAL A 300 -10.83 -0.63 -1.50
N CYS A 301 -11.20 -1.72 -2.17
CA CYS A 301 -10.69 -3.06 -1.92
C CYS A 301 -10.12 -3.66 -3.20
N SER A 302 -9.11 -4.52 -3.08
CA SER A 302 -8.71 -5.41 -4.16
C SER A 302 -9.60 -6.65 -4.18
N ALA A 303 -10.04 -7.06 -5.37
CA ALA A 303 -10.81 -8.27 -5.60
C ALA A 303 -10.14 -9.07 -6.72
N SER A 304 -10.13 -10.41 -6.61
CA SER A 304 -9.70 -11.28 -7.71
C SER A 304 -10.92 -11.95 -8.30
N VAL A 305 -11.26 -11.63 -9.55
CA VAL A 305 -12.39 -12.22 -10.27
C VAL A 305 -11.82 -12.93 -11.50
N ASN A 306 -12.10 -14.22 -11.65
CA ASN A 306 -11.59 -15.04 -12.76
C ASN A 306 -10.05 -15.00 -12.94
N GLY A 307 -9.31 -14.87 -11.82
CA GLY A 307 -7.84 -14.80 -11.83
C GLY A 307 -7.27 -13.41 -12.15
N GLU A 308 -8.11 -12.42 -12.44
CA GLU A 308 -7.69 -11.04 -12.66
C GLU A 308 -7.96 -10.18 -11.42
N LYS A 309 -7.04 -9.27 -11.11
CA LYS A 309 -7.17 -8.35 -9.97
C LYS A 309 -7.89 -7.08 -10.40
N HIS A 310 -8.84 -6.65 -9.59
CA HIS A 310 -9.65 -5.45 -9.78
C HIS A 310 -9.64 -4.60 -8.52
N LEU A 311 -9.86 -3.30 -8.69
CA LEU A 311 -10.18 -2.39 -7.61
C LEU A 311 -11.70 -2.21 -7.56
N VAL A 312 -12.29 -2.36 -6.38
CA VAL A 312 -13.73 -2.17 -6.16
C VAL A 312 -13.93 -1.08 -5.12
N THR A 313 -14.76 -0.09 -5.42
CA THR A 313 -15.07 1.00 -4.50
C THR A 313 -16.56 1.12 -4.21
N PHE A 314 -16.87 1.60 -3.02
CA PHE A 314 -18.23 1.86 -2.58
C PHE A 314 -18.28 3.03 -1.60
N GLY A 315 -19.40 3.75 -1.62
CA GLY A 315 -19.73 4.77 -0.63
C GLY A 315 -18.99 6.09 -0.84
N GLY A 316 -18.92 6.88 0.23
CA GLY A 316 -18.31 8.19 0.24
C GLY A 316 -19.32 9.34 0.32
N TYR A 317 -18.79 10.51 0.65
CA TYR A 317 -19.50 11.77 0.69
C TYR A 317 -18.70 12.89 0.02
N ASN A 318 -19.34 13.68 -0.84
CA ASN A 318 -18.77 14.89 -1.45
C ASN A 318 -19.81 16.03 -1.53
N GLY A 319 -20.69 16.10 -0.52
CA GLY A 319 -21.93 16.88 -0.54
C GLY A 319 -23.18 16.04 -0.83
N LYS A 320 -23.00 14.84 -1.39
CA LYS A 320 -24.03 13.81 -1.50
C LYS A 320 -23.45 12.47 -1.06
N TYR A 321 -24.20 11.72 -0.25
CA TYR A 321 -23.84 10.34 0.07
C TYR A 321 -23.98 9.45 -1.17
N ASN A 322 -23.01 8.56 -1.40
CA ASN A 322 -23.04 7.60 -2.51
C ASN A 322 -23.29 6.15 -2.04
N ASN A 323 -23.92 5.35 -2.91
CA ASN A 323 -24.10 3.89 -2.77
C ASN A 323 -23.99 3.16 -4.12
N GLU A 324 -23.29 3.75 -5.07
CA GLU A 324 -22.90 3.10 -6.31
C GLU A 324 -21.65 2.27 -6.06
N VAL A 325 -21.47 1.23 -6.88
CA VAL A 325 -20.28 0.39 -6.88
C VAL A 325 -19.52 0.73 -8.15
N PHE A 326 -18.24 1.05 -8.01
CA PHE A 326 -17.34 1.22 -9.15
C PHE A 326 -16.28 0.14 -9.14
N ILE A 327 -15.84 -0.24 -10.33
CA ILE A 327 -14.78 -1.20 -10.54
C ILE A 327 -13.76 -0.65 -11.53
N MET A 328 -12.50 -1.00 -11.34
CA MET A 328 -11.42 -0.71 -12.27
C MET A 328 -10.55 -1.96 -12.42
N LYS A 329 -10.15 -2.23 -13.66
CA LYS A 329 -9.11 -3.21 -13.97
C LYS A 329 -7.77 -2.46 -14.11
N PRO A 330 -6.88 -2.50 -13.11
CA PRO A 330 -5.57 -1.87 -13.25
C PRO A 330 -4.77 -2.57 -14.34
N LYS A 331 -4.01 -1.80 -15.12
CA LYS A 331 -3.10 -2.36 -16.11
C LYS A 331 -2.05 -3.25 -15.41
N PRO A 332 -1.79 -4.47 -15.92
CA PRO A 332 -0.70 -5.29 -15.45
C PRO A 332 0.59 -4.49 -15.57
N THR A 333 1.29 -4.31 -14.46
CA THR A 333 2.67 -3.83 -14.53
C THR A 333 3.49 -4.97 -15.11
N ASP A 334 4.17 -4.73 -16.24
CA ASP A 334 5.22 -5.60 -16.75
C ASP A 334 6.35 -5.66 -15.71
N SER A 335 6.19 -6.51 -14.69
CA SER A 335 7.22 -6.84 -13.71
C SER A 335 8.15 -7.94 -14.23
N THR A 336 7.88 -8.50 -15.41
CA THR A 336 8.68 -9.57 -16.05
C THR A 336 9.72 -9.07 -17.04
N ARG A 337 9.90 -7.75 -17.21
CA ARG A 337 11.06 -7.21 -17.95
C ARG A 337 11.67 -6.01 -17.23
N PRO A 338 12.95 -6.09 -16.79
CA PRO A 338 13.71 -4.90 -16.47
C PRO A 338 13.65 -3.95 -17.67
N LYS A 339 13.34 -2.67 -17.46
CA LYS A 339 13.38 -1.64 -18.51
C LYS A 339 14.82 -1.29 -18.93
N ILE A 340 15.68 -2.30 -19.10
CA ILE A 340 17.05 -2.18 -19.62
C ILE A 340 17.07 -2.24 -21.16
N PHE A 341 15.99 -2.70 -21.80
CA PHE A 341 15.93 -2.89 -23.26
C PHE A 341 15.37 -1.71 -24.08
N GLN A 342 15.42 -0.48 -23.57
CA GLN A 342 15.12 0.72 -24.38
C GLN A 342 16.33 1.64 -24.56
N SER A 343 17.53 1.05 -24.72
CA SER A 343 18.64 1.77 -25.37
C SER A 343 18.87 1.22 -26.78
N PRO A 344 19.12 2.07 -27.79
CA PRO A 344 19.50 1.63 -29.14
C PRO A 344 20.70 0.66 -29.15
N ALA A 345 21.58 0.75 -28.15
CA ALA A 345 22.73 -0.14 -27.99
C ALA A 345 22.33 -1.57 -27.60
N ALA A 346 21.30 -1.75 -26.76
CA ALA A 346 20.80 -3.05 -26.36
C ALA A 346 20.07 -3.77 -27.52
N ALA A 347 19.37 -3.03 -28.39
CA ALA A 347 18.73 -3.58 -29.58
C ALA A 347 19.75 -4.12 -30.60
N ALA A 348 20.89 -3.44 -30.77
CA ALA A 348 21.98 -3.89 -31.65
C ALA A 348 22.67 -5.17 -31.12
N ALA A 349 22.83 -5.29 -29.80
CA ALA A 349 23.39 -6.48 -29.16
C ALA A 349 22.45 -7.69 -29.30
N ALA A 350 21.14 -7.50 -29.09
CA ALA A 350 20.13 -8.56 -29.23
C ALA A 350 20.05 -9.11 -30.68
N ALA A 351 20.07 -8.22 -31.69
CA ALA A 351 20.07 -8.63 -33.09
C ALA A 351 21.29 -9.49 -33.48
N SER A 352 22.45 -9.23 -32.86
CA SER A 352 23.68 -9.98 -33.10
C SER A 352 23.62 -11.41 -32.51
N VAL A 353 22.96 -11.57 -31.36
CA VAL A 353 22.78 -12.88 -30.70
C VAL A 353 21.74 -13.73 -31.43
N THR A 354 20.64 -13.13 -31.91
CA THR A 354 19.61 -13.83 -32.69
C THR A 354 20.15 -14.34 -34.02
N ALA A 355 21.04 -13.59 -34.69
CA ALA A 355 21.71 -14.03 -35.90
C ALA A 355 22.66 -15.23 -35.67
N ALA A 356 23.35 -15.27 -34.51
CA ALA A 356 24.21 -16.39 -34.15
C ALA A 356 23.42 -17.66 -33.80
N TYR A 357 22.22 -17.51 -33.22
CA TYR A 357 21.37 -18.65 -32.84
C TYR A 357 20.65 -19.28 -34.02
N ALA A 358 20.27 -18.48 -35.03
CA ALA A 358 19.63 -18.98 -36.26
C ALA A 358 20.56 -19.82 -37.15
N LEU A 359 21.89 -19.69 -36.99
CA LEU A 359 22.89 -20.51 -37.68
C LEU A 359 23.11 -21.89 -37.03
N ALA A 360 22.64 -22.10 -35.80
CA ALA A 360 22.99 -23.27 -34.99
C ALA A 360 21.92 -24.38 -34.97
N LYS A 361 20.76 -24.18 -35.60
CA LYS A 361 19.63 -25.11 -35.49
C LYS A 361 18.94 -25.35 -36.83
N SER A 362 19.58 -26.11 -37.71
CA SER A 362 18.87 -26.82 -38.78
C SER A 362 19.26 -28.30 -38.76
N GLU A 363 18.43 -29.15 -38.18
CA GLU A 363 18.32 -30.55 -38.59
C GLU A 363 16.97 -31.15 -38.14
N LYS A 364 16.44 -31.97 -39.04
CA LYS A 364 15.06 -32.43 -39.25
C LYS A 364 14.73 -33.68 -38.42
N LEU A 365 13.44 -33.96 -38.17
CA LEU A 365 12.92 -35.31 -37.92
C LEU A 365 11.43 -35.42 -38.31
N ASP A 366 11.14 -36.33 -39.25
CA ASP A 366 9.82 -36.77 -39.75
C ASP A 366 9.41 -38.06 -39.01
N PHE A 367 8.11 -38.33 -38.76
CA PHE A 367 7.54 -39.70 -38.68
C PHE A 367 5.98 -39.77 -38.80
N ILE A 368 5.51 -40.29 -39.95
CA ILE A 368 4.51 -41.34 -40.27
C ILE A 368 3.17 -41.44 -39.49
N GLU A 369 2.06 -41.34 -40.24
CA GLU A 369 0.67 -41.76 -39.93
C GLU A 369 0.42 -43.25 -40.23
N THR A 370 -0.54 -43.89 -39.52
CA THR A 370 -1.29 -45.06 -40.03
C THR A 370 -2.71 -45.13 -39.46
N GLU A 371 -3.65 -45.50 -40.34
CA GLU A 371 -5.12 -45.55 -40.19
C GLU A 371 -5.67 -46.94 -39.74
N ASP A 372 -6.92 -46.88 -39.25
CA ASP A 372 -8.09 -47.77 -39.46
C ASP A 372 -8.11 -49.28 -39.09
N SER A 373 -9.21 -49.71 -38.47
CA SER A 373 -10.25 -50.53 -39.16
C SER A 373 -11.40 -51.07 -38.27
N ASN A 374 -12.57 -51.13 -38.90
CA ASN A 374 -13.89 -51.67 -38.51
C ASN A 374 -13.97 -53.18 -38.23
N PHE A 375 -14.97 -53.60 -37.43
CA PHE A 375 -15.99 -54.66 -37.70
C PHE A 375 -16.93 -54.75 -36.48
N GLY A 376 -18.23 -55.05 -36.48
CA GLY A 376 -19.18 -55.74 -37.36
C GLY A 376 -20.15 -56.48 -36.42
N GLY A 377 -21.44 -56.15 -36.44
CA GLY A 377 -22.42 -56.51 -35.39
C GLY A 377 -23.05 -57.91 -35.47
N VAL A 378 -23.93 -58.25 -34.51
CA VAL A 378 -25.11 -59.16 -34.61
C VAL A 378 -26.09 -58.88 -33.45
N LYS A 379 -27.40 -59.03 -33.73
CA LYS A 379 -28.57 -58.82 -32.85
C LYS A 379 -28.96 -60.10 -32.08
N GLU A 380 -29.54 -59.98 -30.86
CA GLU A 380 -30.74 -60.76 -30.46
C GLU A 380 -31.43 -60.28 -29.15
N ASN A 381 -32.70 -59.87 -29.31
CA ASN A 381 -33.92 -59.86 -28.49
C ASN A 381 -33.96 -59.83 -26.93
N ASN A 382 -34.56 -58.74 -26.44
CA ASN A 382 -35.79 -58.62 -25.62
C ASN A 382 -35.91 -59.13 -24.17
N SER A 383 -34.85 -59.63 -23.55
CA SER A 383 -34.60 -59.44 -22.10
C SER A 383 -33.25 -58.77 -21.82
N ALA A 384 -32.42 -58.67 -22.85
CA ALA A 384 -31.14 -58.00 -22.89
C ALA A 384 -31.26 -56.47 -23.07
N GLN A 385 -32.46 -55.91 -23.19
CA GLN A 385 -32.64 -54.50 -23.54
C GLN A 385 -32.30 -53.57 -22.36
N ASP A 386 -32.66 -53.93 -21.12
CA ASP A 386 -32.30 -53.17 -19.92
C ASP A 386 -30.79 -53.27 -19.61
N PHE A 387 -30.22 -54.49 -19.61
CA PHE A 387 -28.78 -54.66 -19.41
C PHE A 387 -27.95 -54.10 -20.58
N SER A 388 -28.45 -54.13 -21.82
CA SER A 388 -27.81 -53.47 -22.96
C SER A 388 -27.85 -51.96 -22.82
N ILE A 389 -28.91 -51.38 -22.27
CA ILE A 389 -28.99 -49.94 -22.00
C ILE A 389 -27.97 -49.56 -20.92
N GLU A 390 -27.89 -50.32 -19.81
CA GLU A 390 -26.89 -50.10 -18.77
C GLU A 390 -25.45 -50.34 -19.27
N ILE A 391 -25.18 -51.40 -20.03
CA ILE A 391 -23.85 -51.67 -20.60
C ILE A 391 -23.45 -50.58 -21.60
N ASN A 392 -24.39 -50.09 -22.43
CA ASN A 392 -24.11 -48.99 -23.35
C ASN A 392 -23.92 -47.66 -22.60
N ALA A 393 -24.66 -47.42 -21.53
CA ALA A 393 -24.47 -46.26 -20.66
C ALA A 393 -23.10 -46.29 -19.98
N ILE A 394 -22.70 -47.42 -19.40
CA ILE A 394 -21.37 -47.63 -18.79
C ILE A 394 -20.26 -47.50 -19.84
N ARG A 395 -20.48 -47.97 -21.07
CA ARG A 395 -19.50 -47.84 -22.16
C ARG A 395 -19.35 -46.39 -22.61
N GLU A 396 -20.44 -45.62 -22.65
CA GLU A 396 -20.37 -44.19 -22.95
C GLU A 396 -19.73 -43.41 -21.81
N GLU A 397 -20.03 -43.73 -20.54
CA GLU A 397 -19.34 -43.17 -19.37
C GLU A 397 -17.84 -43.47 -19.40
N ASN A 398 -17.44 -44.70 -19.72
CA ASN A 398 -16.02 -45.07 -19.87
C ASN A 398 -15.35 -44.26 -20.99
N LYS A 399 -16.04 -44.02 -22.11
CA LYS A 399 -15.51 -43.20 -23.21
C LYS A 399 -15.35 -41.74 -22.81
N VAL A 400 -16.30 -41.19 -22.04
CA VAL A 400 -16.19 -39.83 -21.48
C VAL A 400 -15.04 -39.74 -20.47
N LEU A 401 -14.89 -40.75 -19.61
CA LEU A 401 -13.78 -40.83 -18.65
C LEU A 401 -12.42 -40.95 -19.35
N GLU A 402 -12.31 -41.77 -20.40
CA GLU A 402 -11.08 -41.88 -21.20
C GLU A 402 -10.72 -40.55 -21.87
N SER A 403 -11.71 -39.83 -22.41
CA SER A 403 -11.53 -38.48 -22.95
C SER A 403 -11.07 -37.49 -21.89
N SER A 404 -11.67 -37.53 -20.69
CA SER A 404 -11.29 -36.67 -19.57
C SER A 404 -9.87 -36.97 -19.08
N VAL A 405 -9.48 -38.24 -19.00
CA VAL A 405 -8.11 -38.65 -18.65
C VAL A 405 -7.10 -38.17 -19.70
N ALA A 406 -7.46 -38.21 -20.98
CA ALA A 406 -6.60 -37.69 -22.06
C ALA A 406 -6.41 -36.17 -21.94
N GLU A 407 -7.48 -35.43 -21.64
CA GLU A 407 -7.43 -33.98 -21.40
C GLU A 407 -6.55 -33.63 -20.20
N VAL A 408 -6.74 -34.33 -19.06
CA VAL A 408 -5.91 -34.14 -17.86
C VAL A 408 -4.44 -34.47 -18.11
N LYS A 409 -4.13 -35.46 -18.96
CA LYS A 409 -2.74 -35.76 -19.36
C LYS A 409 -2.14 -34.66 -20.23
N ALA A 410 -2.92 -34.09 -21.15
CA ALA A 410 -2.48 -32.96 -21.97
C ALA A 410 -2.22 -31.72 -21.11
N GLU A 411 -3.12 -31.42 -20.16
CA GLU A 411 -2.97 -30.31 -19.22
C GLU A 411 -1.75 -30.49 -18.32
N ASN A 412 -1.52 -31.69 -17.78
CA ASN A 412 -0.32 -32.00 -16.99
C ASN A 412 0.98 -31.82 -17.80
N SER A 413 0.96 -32.17 -19.08
CA SER A 413 2.13 -31.97 -19.96
C SER A 413 2.40 -30.48 -20.17
N ARG A 414 1.34 -29.69 -20.41
CA ARG A 414 1.42 -28.23 -20.52
C ARG A 414 1.88 -27.55 -19.23
N LEU A 415 1.45 -28.05 -18.07
CA LEU A 415 1.88 -27.55 -16.76
C LEU A 415 3.36 -27.85 -16.50
N LYS A 416 3.85 -29.03 -16.90
CA LYS A 416 5.28 -29.36 -16.82
C LYS A 416 6.14 -28.41 -17.66
N GLU A 417 5.73 -28.14 -18.90
CA GLU A 417 6.44 -27.16 -19.75
C GLU A 417 6.49 -25.77 -19.09
N LYS A 418 5.36 -25.31 -18.52
CA LYS A 418 5.33 -24.04 -17.79
C LYS A 418 6.26 -24.04 -16.57
N ILE A 419 6.35 -25.15 -15.83
CA ILE A 419 7.27 -25.28 -14.69
C ILE A 419 8.72 -25.19 -15.17
N ASP A 420 9.06 -25.84 -16.28
CA ASP A 420 10.40 -25.80 -16.84
C ASP A 420 10.77 -24.39 -17.33
N ASP A 421 9.84 -23.69 -17.99
CA ASP A 421 10.01 -22.28 -18.37
C ASP A 421 10.22 -21.39 -17.13
N ILE A 422 9.40 -21.55 -16.09
CA ILE A 422 9.53 -20.80 -14.84
C ILE A 422 10.88 -21.08 -14.18
N ASN A 423 11.32 -22.34 -14.12
CA ASN A 423 12.63 -22.70 -13.57
C ASN A 423 13.78 -22.08 -14.37
N GLY A 424 13.67 -22.02 -15.70
CA GLY A 424 14.61 -21.32 -16.57
C GLY A 424 14.69 -19.83 -16.24
N THR A 425 13.55 -19.15 -16.15
CA THR A 425 13.49 -17.72 -15.79
C THR A 425 14.01 -17.46 -14.38
N TYR A 426 13.74 -18.34 -13.42
CA TYR A 426 14.26 -18.24 -12.05
C TYR A 426 15.80 -18.33 -12.02
N ALA A 427 16.39 -19.24 -12.79
CA ALA A 427 17.84 -19.38 -12.87
C ALA A 427 18.50 -18.15 -13.50
N GLU A 428 17.87 -17.53 -14.49
CA GLU A 428 18.35 -16.29 -15.12
C GLU A 428 18.25 -15.10 -14.15
N LEU A 429 17.10 -14.92 -13.50
CA LEU A 429 16.88 -13.87 -12.51
C LEU A 429 17.82 -13.99 -11.31
N SER A 430 18.13 -15.23 -10.87
CA SER A 430 19.08 -15.50 -9.80
C SER A 430 20.50 -15.04 -10.15
N LYS A 431 20.94 -15.25 -11.40
CA LYS A 431 22.25 -14.76 -11.89
C LYS A 431 22.28 -13.24 -11.95
N GLU A 432 21.21 -12.61 -12.43
CA GLU A 432 21.10 -11.14 -12.47
C GLU A 432 21.13 -10.55 -11.06
N LEU A 433 20.38 -11.12 -10.12
CA LEU A 433 20.38 -10.69 -8.72
C LEU A 433 21.79 -10.74 -8.12
N HIS A 434 22.55 -11.80 -8.39
CA HIS A 434 23.92 -11.94 -7.92
C HIS A 434 24.85 -10.87 -8.52
N SER A 435 24.67 -10.54 -9.80
CA SER A 435 25.40 -9.46 -10.47
C SER A 435 25.06 -8.09 -9.87
N VAL A 436 23.79 -7.79 -9.65
CA VAL A 436 23.34 -6.52 -9.03
C VAL A 436 23.84 -6.39 -7.59
N GLN A 437 23.83 -7.48 -6.82
CA GLN A 437 24.43 -7.51 -5.48
C GLN A 437 25.93 -7.16 -5.53
N GLY A 438 26.66 -7.70 -6.51
CA GLY A 438 28.07 -7.35 -6.74
C GLY A 438 28.26 -5.86 -7.03
N GLN A 439 27.44 -5.29 -7.92
CA GLN A 439 27.50 -3.85 -8.24
C GLN A 439 27.15 -2.98 -7.03
N LEU A 440 26.15 -3.37 -6.23
CA LEU A 440 25.75 -2.65 -5.03
C LEU A 440 26.87 -2.60 -3.98
N VAL A 441 27.63 -3.68 -3.81
CA VAL A 441 28.79 -3.70 -2.91
C VAL A 441 29.87 -2.72 -3.37
N VAL A 442 30.12 -2.64 -4.68
CA VAL A 442 31.08 -1.69 -5.27
C VAL A 442 30.62 -0.25 -5.04
N GLU A 443 29.35 0.07 -5.31
CA GLU A 443 28.83 1.42 -5.11
C GLU A 443 28.76 1.83 -3.63
N ARG A 444 28.44 0.92 -2.71
CA ARG A 444 28.54 1.18 -1.27
C ARG A 444 29.97 1.55 -0.85
N SER A 445 30.97 0.84 -1.37
CA SER A 445 32.37 1.18 -1.13
C SER A 445 32.73 2.56 -1.70
N ARG A 446 32.20 2.91 -2.87
CA ARG A 446 32.39 4.22 -3.48
C ARG A 446 31.75 5.34 -2.66
N CYS A 447 30.51 5.17 -2.20
CA CYS A 447 29.83 6.13 -1.32
C CYS A 447 30.61 6.35 -0.02
N SER A 448 31.07 5.29 0.64
CA SER A 448 31.87 5.39 1.86
C SER A 448 33.17 6.19 1.65
N LYS A 449 33.84 6.04 0.49
CA LYS A 449 35.01 6.85 0.14
C LYS A 449 34.66 8.33 -0.06
N LEU A 450 33.54 8.64 -0.70
CA LEU A 450 33.08 10.01 -0.91
C LEU A 450 32.67 10.67 0.41
N GLU A 451 32.00 9.95 1.30
CA GLU A 451 31.66 10.43 2.64
C GLU A 451 32.91 10.79 3.46
N ALA A 452 33.95 9.94 3.40
CA ALA A 452 35.23 10.25 4.05
C ALA A 452 35.88 11.52 3.47
N GLN A 453 35.84 11.72 2.16
CA GLN A 453 36.36 12.94 1.51
C GLN A 453 35.55 14.19 1.90
N ILE A 454 34.22 14.08 1.99
CA ILE A 454 33.36 15.18 2.42
C ILE A 454 33.67 15.56 3.87
N ALA A 455 33.85 14.58 4.77
CA ALA A 455 34.19 14.84 6.16
C ALA A 455 35.56 15.53 6.30
N GLU A 456 36.54 15.16 5.48
CA GLU A 456 37.86 15.82 5.45
C GLU A 456 37.76 17.27 4.96
N LEU A 457 36.99 17.53 3.91
CA LEU A 457 36.74 18.88 3.39
C LEU A 457 36.00 19.76 4.41
N GLN A 458 35.02 19.20 5.14
CA GLN A 458 34.33 19.92 6.21
C GLN A 458 35.29 20.34 7.33
N LYS A 459 36.18 19.43 7.75
CA LYS A 459 37.21 19.74 8.75
C LYS A 459 38.17 20.84 8.28
N MET A 460 38.56 20.83 7.01
CA MET A 460 39.38 21.91 6.43
C MET A 460 38.65 23.26 6.39
N LEU A 461 37.32 23.24 6.17
CA LEU A 461 36.53 24.47 6.15
C LEU A 461 36.46 25.10 7.55
N GLU A 462 36.27 24.29 8.59
CA GLU A 462 36.26 24.75 9.98
C GLU A 462 37.60 25.38 10.38
N THR A 463 38.73 24.78 9.97
CA THR A 463 40.06 25.34 10.28
C THR A 463 40.31 26.66 9.56
N LEU A 464 39.87 26.80 8.30
CA LEU A 464 39.95 28.07 7.57
C LEU A 464 39.14 29.16 8.25
N GLN A 465 37.94 28.85 8.74
CA GLN A 465 37.09 29.80 9.43
C GLN A 465 37.72 30.26 10.76
N SER A 466 38.36 29.36 11.51
CA SER A 466 39.13 29.71 12.70
C SER A 466 40.31 30.63 12.39
N ILE A 467 41.03 30.40 11.29
CA ILE A 467 42.15 31.26 10.86
C ILE A 467 41.62 32.65 10.48
N GLU A 468 40.49 32.72 9.79
CA GLU A 468 39.87 33.99 9.40
C GLU A 468 39.48 34.84 10.63
N ASP A 469 38.92 34.22 11.66
CA ASP A 469 38.59 34.88 12.94
C ASP A 469 39.85 35.43 13.64
N GLU A 470 40.95 34.66 13.65
CA GLU A 470 42.22 35.08 14.23
C GLU A 470 42.83 36.27 13.46
N VAL A 471 42.78 36.24 12.13
CA VAL A 471 43.21 37.36 11.28
C VAL A 471 42.37 38.61 11.54
N GLN A 472 41.06 38.49 11.71
CA GLN A 472 40.20 39.62 12.06
C GLN A 472 40.57 40.22 13.43
N LEU A 473 40.85 39.37 14.42
CA LEU A 473 41.28 39.82 15.75
C LEU A 473 42.59 40.61 15.67
N LEU A 474 43.60 40.09 14.97
CA LEU A 474 44.89 40.76 14.79
C LEU A 474 44.75 42.10 14.07
N ARG A 475 43.86 42.19 13.06
CA ARG A 475 43.55 43.47 12.39
C ARG A 475 42.97 44.50 13.35
N ARG A 476 42.06 44.10 14.26
CA ARG A 476 41.50 45.00 15.29
C ARG A 476 42.57 45.47 16.27
N GLN A 477 43.42 44.56 16.74
CA GLN A 477 44.54 44.90 17.64
C GLN A 477 45.52 45.88 17.00
N LYS A 478 45.90 45.64 15.73
CA LYS A 478 46.76 46.55 14.97
C LYS A 478 46.15 47.95 14.87
N SER A 479 44.86 48.05 14.52
CA SER A 479 44.17 49.34 14.43
C SER A 479 44.09 50.08 15.77
N MET A 480 43.96 49.37 16.90
CA MET A 480 44.03 49.98 18.23
C MET A 480 45.43 50.49 18.57
N LEU A 481 46.48 49.71 18.26
CA LEU A 481 47.87 50.12 18.45
C LEU A 481 48.21 51.37 17.63
N GLU A 482 47.80 51.42 16.36
CA GLU A 482 48.00 52.58 15.48
C GLU A 482 47.34 53.84 16.08
N ARG A 483 46.07 53.74 16.53
CA ARG A 483 45.39 54.86 17.22
C ARG A 483 46.10 55.30 18.49
N ASN A 484 46.56 54.35 19.31
CA ASN A 484 47.29 54.67 20.55
C ASN A 484 48.62 55.38 20.26
N MET A 485 49.32 54.97 19.20
CA MET A 485 50.55 55.63 18.76
C MET A 485 50.29 57.04 18.23
N GLU A 486 49.21 57.27 17.48
CA GLU A 486 48.80 58.60 17.04
C GLU A 486 48.48 59.54 18.22
N VAL A 487 47.75 59.05 19.22
CA VAL A 487 47.44 59.80 20.44
C VAL A 487 48.70 60.13 21.25
N ALA A 488 49.62 59.16 21.38
CA ALA A 488 50.89 59.37 22.08
C ALA A 488 51.82 60.37 21.34
N ALA A 489 51.81 60.35 20.00
CA ALA A 489 52.54 61.32 19.18
C ALA A 489 51.95 62.73 19.31
N ALA A 490 50.62 62.86 19.34
CA ALA A 490 49.93 64.14 19.56
C ALA A 490 50.20 64.73 20.95
N GLN A 491 50.28 63.90 22.00
CA GLN A 491 50.65 64.34 23.36
C GLN A 491 52.10 64.83 23.46
N ARG A 492 53.03 64.24 22.69
CA ARG A 492 54.44 64.68 22.66
C ARG A 492 54.65 66.02 21.94
N GLN A 493 53.78 66.42 21.02
CA GLN A 493 53.84 67.73 20.38
C GLN A 493 53.24 68.86 21.24
N GLY A 494 52.48 68.52 22.31
CA GLY A 494 51.89 69.50 23.22
C GLY A 494 52.79 70.01 24.36
N SER A 495 54.00 69.45 24.55
CA SER A 495 54.87 69.78 25.71
C SER A 495 56.29 70.27 25.36
N GLY A 496 56.55 70.65 24.11
CA GLY A 496 57.88 71.09 23.66
C GLY A 496 58.01 72.61 23.54
N GLY A 497 58.35 73.31 24.62
CA GLY A 497 58.65 74.75 24.58
C GLY A 497 59.64 75.21 25.65
N VAL A 498 60.81 75.68 25.18
CA VAL A 498 61.84 76.51 25.85
C VAL A 498 62.96 75.76 26.61
N TRP A 499 64.09 75.55 25.93
CA TRP A 499 65.42 75.66 26.54
C TRP A 499 66.37 76.45 25.63
N ARG A 500 66.93 77.52 26.20
CA ARG A 500 67.73 78.59 25.58
C ARG A 500 69.22 78.23 25.72
N TRP A 501 69.95 78.16 24.61
CA TRP A 501 71.40 77.95 24.62
C TRP A 501 72.13 79.25 24.98
N ILE A 502 72.99 79.22 26.00
CA ILE A 502 73.96 80.26 26.32
C ILE A 502 75.29 79.83 25.70
N ALA A 503 75.79 80.60 24.73
CA ALA A 503 77.12 80.45 24.17
C ALA A 503 78.14 81.19 25.05
N GLY A 504 79.17 80.48 25.51
CA GLY A 504 80.39 81.04 26.07
C GLY A 504 81.56 80.67 25.17
N THR A 505 82.22 81.66 24.61
CA THR A 505 83.51 81.54 23.90
C THR A 505 84.67 81.60 24.90
N PRO A 506 85.77 80.85 24.69
CA PRO A 506 87.06 81.15 25.30
C PRO A 506 88.02 81.84 24.31
N ASN A 507 88.87 82.71 24.88
CA ASN A 507 90.14 83.26 24.38
C ASN A 507 90.90 82.27 23.44
N THR A 508 91.56 82.65 22.35
CA THR A 508 92.36 83.84 21.97
C THR A 508 92.38 83.93 20.45
#